data_AF-A0AAE7MNN3-F1
#
_entry.id   AF-A0AAE7MNN3-F1
#
_cell.length_a   1.000
_cell.length_b   1.000
_cell.length_c   1.000
_cell.angle_alpha   90.00
_cell.angle_beta   90.00
_cell.angle_gamma   90.00
#
_symmetry.space_group_name_H-M   'P 1'
#
loop_
_entity.id
_entity.type
_entity.pdbx_description
1 polymer ?
#
loop_
_entity_poly.entity_id
_entity_poly.type
_entity_poly.pdbx_seq_one_letter_code
_entity_poly.pdbx_strand_id
1 'polypeptide(L)' 'MGMNDGKIIILEDAKFYWSVGVINQAKDLFLKGFKPSEVAQIMNEDPIDIGLLYLHLLKSKQLKKVF' A
#
# COMPACT_ATOMS: atom_id res chain seq x y z
N MET A 1 7.72 -29.96 12.37
CA MET A 1 7.58 -28.50 12.56
C MET A 1 8.88 -27.89 12.09
N GLY A 2 8.91 -27.29 10.90
CA GLY A 2 10.15 -26.72 10.35
C GLY A 2 10.58 -25.53 11.19
N MET A 3 11.82 -25.57 11.68
CA MET A 3 12.45 -24.44 12.35
C MET A 3 12.58 -23.31 11.33
N ASN A 4 11.88 -22.20 11.54
CA ASN A 4 12.26 -20.93 10.90
C ASN A 4 13.60 -20.55 11.55
N ASP A 5 14.69 -20.56 10.78
CA ASP A 5 16.09 -20.32 11.19
C ASP A 5 16.34 -18.92 11.79
N GLY A 6 15.65 -18.53 12.86
CA GLY A 6 15.74 -17.18 13.46
C GLY A 6 15.20 -16.06 12.55
N LYS A 7 14.36 -16.37 11.56
CA LYS A 7 13.75 -15.39 10.66
C LYS A 7 12.40 -14.90 11.19
N ILE A 8 12.13 -13.60 11.02
CA ILE A 8 10.89 -12.93 11.45
C ILE A 8 10.06 -12.57 10.22
N ILE A 9 8.75 -12.86 10.28
CA ILE A 9 7.79 -12.39 9.28
C ILE A 9 7.37 -10.97 9.67
N ILE A 10 7.73 -9.98 8.85
CA ILE A 10 7.49 -8.55 9.13
C ILE A 10 6.22 -7.98 8.49
N LEU A 11 5.46 -8.79 7.75
CA LEU A 11 4.23 -8.42 7.03
C LEU A 11 3.17 -9.51 7.15
N GLU A 12 3.11 -10.19 8.31
CA GLU A 12 2.19 -11.31 8.53
C GLU A 12 0.73 -10.88 8.42
N ASP A 13 0.41 -9.69 8.94
CA ASP A 13 -0.95 -9.13 8.97
C ASP A 13 -1.24 -8.15 7.82
N ALA A 14 -0.34 -8.03 6.84
CA ALA A 14 -0.50 -7.06 5.76
C ALA A 14 -1.68 -7.43 4.82
N LYS A 15 -2.42 -6.42 4.37
CA LYS A 15 -3.55 -6.56 3.47
C LYS A 15 -3.11 -6.70 2.02
N PHE A 16 -3.23 -7.92 1.48
CA PHE A 16 -2.95 -8.20 0.06
C PHE A 16 -4.19 -8.17 -0.84
N TYR A 17 -5.38 -8.16 -0.25
CA TYR A 17 -6.66 -8.11 -0.97
C TYR A 17 -7.35 -6.76 -0.76
N TRP A 18 -7.61 -6.07 -1.86
CA TRP A 18 -8.21 -4.74 -1.87
C TRP A 18 -9.44 -4.72 -2.77
N SER A 19 -10.47 -3.99 -2.35
CA SER A 19 -11.61 -3.74 -3.23
C SER A 19 -11.24 -2.68 -4.26
N VAL A 20 -11.81 -2.78 -5.46
CA VAL A 20 -11.55 -1.83 -6.55
C VAL A 20 -11.88 -0.39 -6.14
N GLY A 21 -12.95 -0.19 -5.36
CA GLY A 21 -13.34 1.14 -4.86
C GLY A 21 -12.26 1.77 -3.98
N VAL A 22 -11.68 1.00 -3.06
CA VAL A 22 -10.63 1.47 -2.16
C VAL A 22 -9.33 1.74 -2.94
N ILE A 23 -8.99 0.90 -3.92
CA ILE A 23 -7.85 1.14 -4.81
C ILE A 23 -8.00 2.47 -5.55
N ASN A 24 -9.19 2.73 -6.12
CA ASN A 24 -9.46 3.97 -6.84
C ASN A 24 -9.38 5.20 -5.92
N GLN A 25 -9.93 5.12 -4.71
CA GLN A 25 -9.83 6.20 -3.73
C GLN A 25 -8.37 6.52 -3.37
N ALA A 26 -7.55 5.50 -3.07
CA ALA A 26 -6.14 5.68 -2.77
C ALA A 26 -5.39 6.28 -3.97
N LYS A 27 -5.66 5.77 -5.18
CA LYS A 27 -5.08 6.26 -6.43
C LYS A 27 -5.39 7.74 -6.67
N ASP A 28 -6.62 8.17 -6.45
CA ASP A 28 -7.01 9.58 -6.61
C ASP A 28 -6.25 10.50 -5.64
N LEU A 29 -5.99 10.04 -4.42
CA LEU A 29 -5.18 10.78 -3.46
C LEU A 29 -3.70 10.82 -3.88
N PHE A 30 -3.13 9.69 -4.31
CA PHE A 30 -1.76 9.68 -4.82
C PHE A 30 -1.56 10.59 -6.02
N LEU A 31 -2.51 10.64 -6.95
CA LEU A 31 -2.46 11.53 -8.11
C LEU A 31 -2.56 13.01 -7.73
N LYS A 32 -3.10 13.34 -6.55
CA LYS A 32 -3.10 14.69 -5.97
C LYS A 32 -1.79 15.04 -5.25
N GLY A 33 -0.84 14.11 -5.17
CA GLY A 33 0.48 14.31 -4.57
C GLY A 33 0.58 13.94 -3.09
N PHE A 34 -0.46 13.34 -2.49
CA PHE A 34 -0.41 12.86 -1.11
C PHE A 34 0.57 11.69 -0.98
N LYS A 35 1.35 11.68 0.11
CA LYS A 35 2.28 10.61 0.46
C LYS A 35 1.53 9.43 1.08
N PRO A 36 2.07 8.19 1.04
CA PRO A 36 1.43 7.01 1.64
C PRO A 36 0.96 7.20 3.08
N SER A 37 1.73 7.87 3.94
CA SER A 37 1.34 8.16 5.32
C SER A 37 0.10 9.06 5.42
N GLU A 38 -0.03 10.04 4.53
CA GLU A 38 -1.17 10.97 4.49
C GLU A 38 -2.41 10.27 3.95
N VAL A 39 -2.24 9.44 2.91
CA VAL A 39 -3.33 8.62 2.35
C VAL A 39 -3.86 7.64 3.40
N ALA A 40 -2.98 7.00 4.16
CA ALA A 40 -3.35 6.10 5.26
C ALA A 40 -4.18 6.83 6.33
N GLN A 41 -3.77 8.04 6.72
CA GLN A 41 -4.55 8.86 7.65
C GLN A 41 -5.93 9.25 7.10
N ILE A 42 -5.99 9.70 5.84
CA ILE A 42 -7.25 10.13 5.20
C ILE A 42 -8.23 8.95 5.05
N MET A 43 -7.71 7.76 4.74
CA MET A 43 -8.51 6.56 4.53
C MET A 43 -8.75 5.76 5.82
N ASN A 44 -8.15 6.16 6.93
CA ASN A 44 -8.14 5.42 8.19
C ASN A 44 -7.71 3.96 7.98
N GLU A 45 -6.61 3.77 7.25
CA GLU A 45 -6.00 2.47 6.91
C GLU A 45 -4.57 2.42 7.47
N ASP A 46 -3.98 1.22 7.54
CA ASP A 46 -2.60 1.05 8.01
C ASP A 46 -1.58 1.66 7.02
N PRO A 47 -0.54 2.38 7.50
CA PRO A 47 0.47 2.99 6.62
C PRO A 47 1.29 1.99 5.80
N ILE A 48 1.56 0.79 6.32
CA ILE A 48 2.30 -0.26 5.61
C ILE A 48 1.45 -0.82 4.48
N ASP A 49 0.19 -1.10 4.76
CA ASP A 49 -0.78 -1.58 3.77
C ASP A 49 -0.94 -0.59 2.61
N ILE A 50 -1.12 0.70 2.91
CA ILE A 50 -1.19 1.75 1.90
C ILE A 50 0.15 1.93 1.17
N GLY A 51 1.28 1.76 1.85
CA GLY A 51 2.61 1.74 1.24
C GLY A 51 2.76 0.61 0.21
N LEU A 52 2.34 -0.61 0.55
CA LEU A 52 2.35 -1.75 -0.37
C LEU A 52 1.43 -1.52 -1.56
N LEU A 53 0.23 -0.96 -1.33
CA LEU A 53 -0.69 -0.58 -2.41
C LEU A 53 -0.06 0.48 -3.34
N TYR A 54 0.60 1.49 -2.79
CA TYR A 54 1.31 2.51 -3.57
C TYR A 54 2.39 1.90 -4.46
N LEU A 55 3.21 0.99 -3.91
CA LEU A 55 4.24 0.28 -4.67
C LEU A 55 3.63 -0.58 -5.80
N HIS A 56 2.51 -1.24 -5.54
CA HIS A 56 1.76 -1.99 -6.55
C HIS A 56 1.27 -1.08 -7.69
N LEU A 57 0.71 0.08 -7.37
CA LEU A 57 0.19 1.04 -8.35
C LEU A 57 1.32 1.67 -9.19
N LEU A 58 2.49 1.94 -8.59
CA LEU A 58 3.68 2.36 -9.33
C LEU A 58 4.18 1.26 -10.28
N LYS A 59 4.30 0.02 -9.78
CA LYS A 59 4.75 -1.13 -10.59
C LYS A 59 3.83 -1.39 -11.78
N SER A 60 2.52 -1.21 -11.59
CA SER A 60 1.50 -1.35 -12.65
C SER A 60 1.34 -0.10 -13.52
N LYS A 61 2.18 0.91 -13.36
CA LYS A 61 2.17 2.18 -14.12
C LYS A 61 0.83 2.93 -14.03
N GLN A 62 0.07 2.70 -12.96
CA GLN A 62 -1.21 3.35 -12.73
C GLN A 62 -1.07 4.74 -12.12
N LEU A 63 0.09 5.04 -11.56
CA LEU A 63 0.50 6.37 -11.14
C LEU A 63 1.51 6.89 -12.16
N LYS A 64 1.23 8.02 -12.81
CA LYS A 64 2.21 8.68 -13.67
C LYS A 64 3.29 9.28 -12.77
N LYS A 65 4.55 8.91 -12.99
CA LYS A 65 5.71 9.56 -12.36
C LYS A 65 5.64 11.06 -12.66
N VAL A 66 5.39 11.87 -11.63
CA VAL A 66 5.67 13.30 -11.65
C VAL A 66 7.00 13.47 -10.92
N PHE A 67 8.09 13.25 -11.64
CA PHE A 67 9.43 13.73 -11.28
C PHE A 67 10.09 14.22 -12.56
#